data_AF-A0A7C7A6L0-F1
#
_entry.id   AF-A0A7C7A6L0-F1
#
_cell.length_a   1.000
_cell.length_b   1.000
_cell.length_c   1.000
_cell.angle_alpha   90.00
_cell.angle_beta   90.00
_cell.angle_gamma   90.00
#
_symmetry.space_group_name_H-M   'P 1'
#
loop_
_entity.id
_entity.type
_entity.pdbx_description
1 polymer ?
#
loop_
_entity_poly.entity_id
_entity_poly.type
_entity_poly.pdbx_seq_one_letter_code
_entity_poly.pdbx_strand_id
1 'polypeptide(L)'
;MKGFFRQLIAFIFVCCLVLTTDVYAADALYRFMHNDHDALIIGEIISIEGDNTIVRVEKNIISVRDLNANSPKKQLKPKEVNIISPFGYNFFYNEDGSSMIEPSVGDYVLVSLIKSAKGFKVAWGAYKVDSLDYRNLSVVLPEGSSTWARMEAAAIKTFVNSDGKVTEFSFDGDRKIVRSGEDIIFNGSNEDETDVMPEDESKSSLGIIGGADGPTAVFISGNPWTVLIIPIVIVAVLIFAVGFTAGYLVRKRRERKKLQI
;
A
#
# COMPACT_ATOMS: atom_id res chain seq x y z
N MET A 1 -15.80 35.56 16.81
CA MET A 1 -15.08 35.21 15.56
C MET A 1 -13.74 34.49 15.79
N LYS A 2 -12.90 34.88 16.77
CA LYS A 2 -11.60 34.19 17.01
C LYS A 2 -11.70 32.69 17.37
N GLY A 3 -12.76 32.25 18.03
CA GLY A 3 -12.94 30.83 18.41
C GLY A 3 -13.28 29.91 17.25
N PHE A 4 -14.11 30.37 16.31
CA PHE A 4 -14.54 29.59 15.15
C PHE A 4 -13.40 29.38 14.14
N PHE A 5 -12.55 30.39 13.97
CA PHE A 5 -11.36 30.30 13.12
C PHE A 5 -10.32 29.31 13.69
N ARG A 6 -10.17 29.26 15.01
CA ARG A 6 -9.32 28.26 15.70
C ARG A 6 -9.82 26.83 15.51
N GLN A 7 -11.14 26.62 15.58
CA GLN A 7 -11.75 25.30 15.38
C GLN A 7 -11.67 24.84 13.92
N LEU A 8 -11.85 25.75 12.97
CA LEU A 8 -11.71 25.48 11.54
C LEU A 8 -10.27 25.07 11.18
N ILE A 9 -9.27 25.79 11.71
CA ILE A 9 -7.85 25.45 11.51
C ILE A 9 -7.52 24.08 12.11
N ALA A 10 -8.01 23.79 13.33
CA ALA A 10 -7.79 22.49 13.96
C ALA A 10 -8.43 21.35 13.16
N PHE A 11 -9.62 21.57 12.59
CA PHE A 11 -10.32 20.57 11.77
C PHE A 11 -9.61 20.30 10.43
N ILE A 12 -9.13 21.35 9.75
CA ILE A 12 -8.30 21.21 8.53
C ILE A 12 -7.01 20.43 8.85
N PHE A 13 -6.39 20.70 10.00
CA PHE A 13 -5.18 19.99 10.42
C PHE A 13 -5.44 18.49 10.68
N VAL A 14 -6.58 18.16 11.29
CA VAL A 14 -7.00 16.75 11.48
C VAL A 14 -7.32 16.08 10.15
N CYS A 15 -7.96 16.76 9.21
CA CYS A 15 -8.22 16.22 7.87
C CYS A 15 -6.92 15.97 7.08
N CYS A 16 -5.93 16.87 7.16
CA CYS A 16 -4.62 16.65 6.53
C CYS A 16 -3.86 15.45 7.12
N LEU A 17 -4.07 15.11 8.39
CA LEU A 17 -3.43 13.95 9.03
C LEU A 17 -3.99 12.59 8.59
N VAL A 18 -5.19 12.55 7.99
CA VAL A 18 -5.85 11.30 7.57
C VAL A 18 -5.51 10.92 6.12
N LEU A 19 -4.84 11.79 5.35
CA LEU A 19 -4.57 11.63 3.92
C LEU A 19 -3.19 11.03 3.57
N THR A 20 -2.51 10.34 4.50
CA THR A 20 -1.10 9.88 4.32
C THR A 20 -0.91 8.40 4.00
N THR A 21 -1.88 7.74 3.34
CA THR A 21 -1.89 6.27 3.17
C THR A 21 -0.85 5.72 2.18
N ASP A 22 -0.34 6.53 1.24
CA ASP A 22 0.52 6.01 0.16
C ASP A 22 1.97 5.73 0.58
N VAL A 23 2.41 6.31 1.70
CA VAL A 23 3.78 6.12 2.22
C VAL A 23 4.02 4.69 2.71
N TYR A 24 2.95 3.96 3.05
CA TYR A 24 3.04 2.66 3.70
C TYR A 24 3.45 1.52 2.74
N ALA A 25 3.07 1.61 1.46
CA ALA A 25 3.37 0.55 0.48
C ALA A 25 4.86 0.52 0.11
N ALA A 26 5.46 1.70 -0.13
CA ALA A 26 6.89 1.82 -0.42
C ALA A 26 7.76 1.35 0.76
N ASP A 27 7.37 1.68 2.01
CA ASP A 27 8.05 1.18 3.21
C ASP A 27 7.92 -0.35 3.35
N ALA A 28 6.71 -0.90 3.16
CA ALA A 28 6.49 -2.34 3.23
C ALA A 28 7.31 -3.10 2.19
N LEU A 29 7.31 -2.66 0.93
CA LEU A 29 8.11 -3.29 -0.13
C LEU A 29 9.61 -3.18 0.15
N TYR A 30 10.09 -2.04 0.63
CA TYR A 30 11.50 -1.88 1.00
C TYR A 30 11.90 -2.85 2.11
N ARG A 31 11.12 -2.92 3.21
CA ARG A 31 11.37 -3.81 4.36
C ARG A 31 11.23 -5.29 4.00
N PHE A 32 10.33 -5.61 3.07
CA PHE A 32 10.19 -6.94 2.47
C PHE A 32 11.51 -7.41 1.82
N MET A 33 12.23 -6.50 1.15
CA MET A 33 13.46 -6.81 0.41
C MET A 33 14.76 -6.58 1.21
N HIS A 34 14.70 -6.04 2.43
CA HIS A 34 15.87 -5.63 3.23
C HIS A 34 15.97 -6.34 4.59
N ASN A 35 15.63 -7.63 4.62
CA ASN A 35 15.81 -8.53 5.76
C ASN A 35 15.14 -8.11 7.08
N ASP A 36 14.08 -7.29 7.03
CA ASP A 36 13.40 -6.84 8.25
C ASP A 36 12.31 -7.81 8.75
N HIS A 37 12.51 -9.10 8.56
CA HIS A 37 11.58 -10.17 8.93
C HIS A 37 12.33 -11.34 9.57
N ASP A 38 11.62 -12.23 10.28
CA ASP A 38 12.23 -13.44 10.84
C ASP A 38 12.41 -14.53 9.80
N ALA A 39 11.57 -14.58 8.76
CA ALA A 39 11.75 -15.46 7.60
C ALA A 39 11.07 -14.85 6.38
N LEU A 40 11.60 -15.15 5.19
CA LEU A 40 10.91 -14.97 3.92
C LEU A 40 10.89 -16.29 3.18
N ILE A 41 9.70 -16.79 2.91
CA ILE A 41 9.50 -18.15 2.41
C ILE A 41 8.76 -18.17 1.09
N ILE A 42 9.07 -19.18 0.28
CA ILE A 42 8.25 -19.67 -0.82
C ILE A 42 7.76 -21.06 -0.42
N GLY A 43 6.47 -21.32 -0.55
CA GLY A 43 5.89 -22.59 -0.13
C GLY A 43 4.48 -22.83 -0.64
N GLU A 44 3.91 -23.94 -0.23
CA GLU A 44 2.56 -24.38 -0.58
C GLU A 44 1.70 -24.46 0.69
N ILE A 45 0.48 -23.92 0.62
CA ILE A 45 -0.51 -24.08 1.70
C ILE A 45 -0.99 -25.53 1.69
N ILE A 46 -0.69 -26.28 2.76
CA ILE A 46 -1.05 -27.71 2.88
C ILE A 46 -2.25 -27.95 3.80
N SER A 47 -2.58 -27.00 4.68
CA SER A 47 -3.74 -27.09 5.57
C SER A 47 -4.20 -25.70 5.99
N ILE A 48 -5.50 -25.53 6.18
CA ILE A 48 -6.13 -24.36 6.80
C ILE A 48 -7.09 -24.87 7.87
N GLU A 49 -6.82 -24.53 9.13
CA GLU A 49 -7.54 -25.02 10.30
C GLU A 49 -7.97 -23.85 11.18
N GLY A 50 -9.22 -23.38 10.99
CA GLY A 50 -9.70 -22.17 11.64
C GLY A 50 -8.83 -20.97 11.25
N ASP A 51 -8.20 -20.33 12.23
CA ASP A 51 -7.34 -19.16 12.03
C ASP A 51 -5.88 -19.51 11.71
N ASN A 52 -5.56 -20.79 11.51
CA ASN A 52 -4.19 -21.25 11.26
C ASN A 52 -4.02 -21.70 9.82
N THR A 53 -3.01 -21.16 9.13
CA THR A 53 -2.60 -21.62 7.79
C THR A 53 -1.24 -22.30 7.89
N ILE A 54 -1.17 -23.57 7.50
CA ILE A 54 0.08 -24.35 7.49
C ILE A 54 0.68 -24.32 6.09
N VAL A 55 1.91 -23.84 5.99
CA VAL A 55 2.66 -23.76 4.73
C VAL A 55 3.88 -24.67 4.80
N ARG A 56 3.99 -25.60 3.85
CA ARG A 56 5.22 -26.36 3.60
C ARG A 56 6.19 -25.47 2.84
N VAL A 57 7.37 -25.26 3.41
CA VAL A 57 8.39 -24.36 2.85
C VAL A 57 9.25 -25.11 1.86
N GLU A 58 9.30 -24.62 0.61
CA GLU A 58 10.19 -25.11 -0.43
C GLU A 58 11.52 -24.35 -0.41
N LYS A 59 11.45 -23.02 -0.29
CA LYS A 59 12.63 -22.15 -0.36
C LYS A 59 12.53 -21.05 0.69
N ASN A 60 13.67 -20.76 1.31
CA ASN A 60 13.86 -19.58 2.14
C ASN A 60 14.71 -18.59 1.33
N ILE A 61 14.25 -17.34 1.22
CA ILE A 61 14.97 -16.26 0.53
C ILE A 61 15.63 -15.38 1.60
N ILE A 62 16.94 -15.20 1.51
CA ILE A 62 17.68 -14.31 2.41
C ILE A 62 18.16 -13.12 1.60
N SER A 63 17.71 -11.92 1.97
CA SER A 63 18.23 -10.70 1.36
C SER A 63 19.71 -10.51 1.70
N VAL A 64 20.49 -10.07 0.72
CA VAL A 64 21.89 -9.66 0.93
C VAL A 64 22.00 -8.33 1.66
N ARG A 65 20.91 -7.56 1.76
CA ARG A 65 20.85 -6.31 2.51
C ARG A 65 20.06 -6.48 3.79
N ASP A 66 20.60 -5.92 4.85
CA ASP A 66 19.94 -5.84 6.16
C ASP A 66 19.75 -4.37 6.53
N LEU A 67 18.50 -4.00 6.80
CA LEU A 67 18.14 -2.68 7.32
C LEU A 67 18.86 -2.36 8.64
N ASN A 68 19.15 -3.38 9.46
CA ASN A 68 19.83 -3.26 10.74
C ASN A 68 21.30 -3.69 10.62
N ALA A 69 22.11 -2.94 9.85
CA ALA A 69 23.52 -3.25 9.62
C ALA A 69 24.34 -3.45 10.92
N ASN A 70 23.98 -2.76 12.00
CA ASN A 70 24.67 -2.85 13.30
C ASN A 70 24.22 -4.04 14.17
N SER A 71 23.11 -4.69 13.82
CA SER A 71 22.61 -5.90 14.48
C SER A 71 21.87 -6.77 13.47
N PRO A 72 22.60 -7.41 12.54
CA PRO A 72 21.99 -8.15 11.45
C PRO A 72 21.02 -9.20 11.96
N LYS A 73 19.83 -9.22 11.39
CA LYS A 73 18.79 -10.16 11.79
C LYS A 73 19.07 -11.51 11.15
N LYS A 74 19.34 -12.52 11.98
CA LYS A 74 19.52 -13.89 11.48
C LYS A 74 18.15 -14.48 11.11
N GLN A 75 17.86 -14.55 9.82
CA GLN A 75 16.65 -15.22 9.36
C GLN A 75 16.60 -16.69 9.79
N LEU A 76 15.41 -17.11 10.18
CA LEU A 76 15.01 -18.49 10.38
C LEU A 76 14.86 -19.17 9.02
N LYS A 77 15.13 -20.48 9.00
CA LYS A 77 14.96 -21.33 7.82
C LYS A 77 13.99 -22.48 8.12
N PRO A 78 12.71 -22.18 8.43
CA PRO A 78 11.74 -23.22 8.70
C PRO A 78 11.54 -24.13 7.48
N LYS A 79 11.19 -25.40 7.73
CA LYS A 79 10.69 -26.33 6.72
C LYS A 79 9.16 -26.29 6.58
N GLU A 80 8.51 -25.82 7.63
CA GLU A 80 7.06 -25.66 7.72
C GLU A 80 6.78 -24.49 8.65
N VAL A 81 5.75 -23.72 8.34
CA VAL A 81 5.31 -22.60 9.18
C VAL A 81 3.82 -22.70 9.46
N ASN A 82 3.45 -22.40 10.69
CA ASN A 82 2.06 -22.14 11.08
C ASN A 82 1.86 -20.62 11.15
N ILE A 83 1.10 -20.07 10.21
CA ILE A 83 0.75 -18.65 10.15
C ILE A 83 -0.56 -18.45 10.92
N ILE A 84 -0.50 -17.63 11.96
CA ILE A 84 -1.62 -17.33 12.85
C ILE A 84 -2.40 -16.13 12.32
N SER A 85 -3.72 -16.26 12.29
CA SER A 85 -4.71 -15.36 11.69
C SER A 85 -4.89 -15.61 10.20
N PRO A 86 -6.15 -15.56 9.71
CA PRO A 86 -6.36 -15.42 8.28
C PRO A 86 -5.59 -14.18 7.79
N PHE A 87 -4.98 -14.31 6.62
CA PHE A 87 -4.33 -13.22 5.90
C PHE A 87 -4.92 -13.14 4.50
N GLY A 88 -4.89 -11.96 3.89
CA GLY A 88 -5.21 -11.79 2.47
C GLY A 88 -3.92 -11.75 1.64
N TYR A 89 -4.04 -11.98 0.34
CA TYR A 89 -2.94 -11.71 -0.57
C TYR A 89 -2.86 -10.22 -0.86
N ASN A 90 -1.65 -9.67 -0.80
CA ASN A 90 -1.34 -8.36 -1.35
C ASN A 90 -1.80 -8.29 -2.81
N PHE A 91 -2.27 -7.12 -3.23
CA PHE A 91 -2.93 -6.83 -4.52
C PHE A 91 -4.36 -7.33 -4.68
N PHE A 92 -4.84 -8.25 -3.85
CA PHE A 92 -6.19 -8.80 -3.93
C PHE A 92 -7.12 -8.15 -2.91
N TYR A 93 -7.38 -6.86 -3.05
CA TYR A 93 -8.32 -6.12 -2.20
C TYR A 93 -9.36 -5.37 -3.02
N ASN A 94 -10.61 -5.47 -2.60
CA ASN A 94 -11.71 -4.64 -3.07
C ASN A 94 -11.53 -3.18 -2.60
N GLU A 95 -12.28 -2.26 -3.19
CA GLU A 95 -12.26 -0.83 -2.81
C GLU A 95 -12.63 -0.60 -1.33
N ASP A 96 -13.41 -1.51 -0.73
CA ASP A 96 -13.78 -1.48 0.68
C ASP A 96 -12.71 -2.10 1.62
N GLY A 97 -11.58 -2.53 1.07
CA GLY A 97 -10.47 -3.16 1.79
C GLY A 97 -10.68 -4.64 2.12
N SER A 98 -11.81 -5.24 1.74
CA SER A 98 -12.01 -6.69 1.85
C SER A 98 -11.16 -7.44 0.83
N SER A 99 -10.73 -8.66 1.15
CA SER A 99 -9.95 -9.47 0.22
C SER A 99 -10.80 -9.91 -0.98
N MET A 100 -10.27 -9.78 -2.20
CA MET A 100 -10.91 -10.31 -3.41
C MET A 100 -10.89 -11.84 -3.45
N ILE A 101 -9.83 -12.43 -2.90
CA ILE A 101 -9.65 -13.87 -2.77
C ILE A 101 -9.09 -14.21 -1.39
N GLU A 102 -9.44 -15.40 -0.89
CA GLU A 102 -8.88 -15.94 0.34
C GLU A 102 -7.80 -16.99 0.03
N PRO A 103 -6.76 -17.13 0.88
CA PRO A 103 -5.80 -18.22 0.76
C PRO A 103 -6.50 -19.59 0.76
N SER A 104 -6.09 -20.47 -0.15
CA SER A 104 -6.66 -21.80 -0.30
C SER A 104 -5.59 -22.89 -0.23
N VAL A 105 -5.98 -24.09 0.22
CA VAL A 105 -5.09 -25.26 0.19
C VAL A 105 -4.67 -25.55 -1.26
N GLY A 106 -3.38 -25.76 -1.47
CA GLY A 106 -2.74 -25.92 -2.79
C GLY A 106 -2.21 -24.62 -3.39
N ASP A 107 -2.51 -23.45 -2.80
CA ASP A 107 -1.93 -22.20 -3.28
C ASP A 107 -0.42 -22.14 -3.01
N TYR A 108 0.33 -21.64 -3.99
CA TYR A 108 1.73 -21.28 -3.82
C TYR A 108 1.84 -19.85 -3.33
N VAL A 109 2.69 -19.65 -2.32
CA VAL A 109 2.79 -18.40 -1.59
C VAL A 109 4.22 -17.95 -1.42
N LEU A 110 4.41 -16.64 -1.51
CA LEU A 110 5.61 -15.92 -1.10
C LEU A 110 5.25 -15.04 0.10
N VAL A 111 5.81 -15.31 1.27
CA VAL A 111 5.35 -14.67 2.51
C VAL A 111 6.52 -14.20 3.36
N SER A 112 6.48 -12.92 3.73
CA SER A 112 7.35 -12.34 4.75
C SER A 112 6.75 -12.54 6.13
N LEU A 113 7.53 -13.12 7.06
CA LEU A 113 7.04 -13.60 8.35
C LEU A 113 7.81 -13.01 9.52
N ILE A 114 7.08 -12.69 10.59
CA ILE A 114 7.64 -12.41 11.91
C ILE A 114 7.23 -13.52 12.88
N LYS A 115 8.16 -13.98 13.69
CA LYS A 115 7.94 -15.01 14.70
C LYS A 115 7.13 -14.41 15.85
N SER A 116 6.16 -15.18 16.32
CA SER A 116 5.36 -14.89 17.50
C SER A 116 5.42 -16.07 18.48
N ALA A 117 4.81 -15.91 19.66
CA ALA A 117 4.79 -16.96 20.68
C ALA A 117 4.10 -18.26 20.22
N LYS A 118 3.14 -18.19 19.28
CA LYS A 118 2.28 -19.30 18.87
C LYS A 118 2.60 -19.86 17.47
N GLY A 119 3.59 -19.31 16.76
CA GLY A 119 3.77 -19.50 15.32
C GLY A 119 4.29 -18.25 14.63
N PHE A 120 3.88 -17.99 13.40
CA PHE A 120 4.29 -16.82 12.61
C PHE A 120 3.10 -15.89 12.31
N LYS A 121 3.40 -14.64 11.97
CA LYS A 121 2.45 -13.68 11.40
C LYS A 121 3.05 -13.07 10.14
N VAL A 122 2.21 -12.62 9.21
CA VAL A 122 2.66 -11.84 8.05
C VAL A 122 3.28 -10.52 8.54
N ALA A 123 4.44 -10.16 7.98
CA ALA A 123 5.18 -8.96 8.32
C ALA A 123 5.02 -7.88 7.22
N TRP A 124 5.68 -8.07 6.08
CA TRP A 124 5.77 -7.04 5.02
C TRP A 124 5.10 -7.43 3.70
N GLY A 125 4.35 -8.53 3.70
CA GLY A 125 3.55 -8.94 2.55
C GLY A 125 3.38 -10.45 2.45
N ALA A 126 2.27 -10.83 1.85
CA ALA A 126 1.91 -12.18 1.46
C ALA A 126 1.39 -12.16 0.03
N TYR A 127 2.05 -12.85 -0.88
CA TYR A 127 1.75 -12.84 -2.30
C TYR A 127 1.39 -14.25 -2.78
N LYS A 128 0.38 -14.36 -3.62
CA LYS A 128 0.12 -15.57 -4.40
C LYS A 128 1.13 -15.63 -5.54
N VAL A 129 1.71 -16.79 -5.79
CA VAL A 129 2.70 -17.00 -6.87
C VAL A 129 2.29 -18.15 -7.77
N ASP A 130 2.81 -18.18 -9.00
CA ASP A 130 2.48 -19.17 -10.03
C ASP A 130 3.32 -20.46 -9.95
N SER A 131 4.41 -20.46 -9.17
CA SER A 131 5.37 -21.57 -9.10
C SER A 131 6.13 -21.58 -7.78
N LEU A 132 6.57 -22.77 -7.36
CA LEU A 132 7.53 -22.96 -6.26
C LEU A 132 8.99 -22.77 -6.70
N ASP A 133 9.28 -22.81 -8.01
CA ASP A 133 10.62 -22.57 -8.54
C ASP A 133 10.95 -21.08 -8.46
N TYR A 134 11.72 -20.72 -7.42
CA TYR A 134 12.11 -19.34 -7.16
C TYR A 134 12.84 -18.67 -8.33
N ARG A 135 13.44 -19.40 -9.27
CA ARG A 135 14.17 -18.80 -10.40
C ARG A 135 13.24 -18.24 -11.47
N ASN A 136 12.02 -18.76 -11.55
CA ASN A 136 11.07 -18.48 -12.63
C ASN A 136 9.70 -18.01 -12.13
N LEU A 137 9.44 -18.02 -10.82
CA LEU A 137 8.16 -17.62 -10.28
C LEU A 137 7.81 -16.17 -10.62
N SER A 138 6.51 -15.90 -10.68
CA SER A 138 5.91 -14.59 -10.80
C SER A 138 4.84 -14.40 -9.73
N VAL A 139 4.65 -13.16 -9.29
CA VAL A 139 3.50 -12.80 -8.46
C VAL A 139 2.23 -12.85 -9.31
N VAL A 140 1.22 -13.56 -8.83
CA VAL A 140 -0.11 -13.58 -9.46
C VAL A 140 -0.81 -12.27 -9.12
N LEU A 141 -1.39 -11.64 -10.13
CA LEU A 141 -2.10 -10.37 -10.01
C LEU A 141 -3.57 -10.56 -10.42
N PRO A 142 -4.52 -9.84 -9.80
CA PRO A 142 -5.90 -9.84 -10.28
C PRO A 142 -5.99 -9.21 -11.69
N GLU A 143 -6.99 -9.63 -12.45
CA GLU A 143 -7.30 -9.01 -13.74
C GLU A 143 -7.55 -7.50 -13.56
N GLY A 144 -7.04 -6.70 -14.50
CA GLY A 144 -7.17 -5.24 -14.43
C GLY A 144 -6.29 -4.57 -13.36
N SER A 145 -5.32 -5.28 -12.78
CA SER A 145 -4.35 -4.71 -11.85
C SER A 145 -3.72 -3.43 -12.38
N SER A 146 -3.58 -2.44 -11.49
CA SER A 146 -2.95 -1.17 -11.83
C SER A 146 -1.52 -1.36 -12.34
N THR A 147 -1.05 -0.42 -13.15
CA THR A 147 0.36 -0.39 -13.58
C THR A 147 1.30 -0.42 -12.38
N TRP A 148 0.96 0.26 -11.28
CA TRP A 148 1.76 0.26 -10.06
C TRP A 148 1.90 -1.14 -9.44
N ALA A 149 0.80 -1.89 -9.31
CA ALA A 149 0.87 -3.27 -8.80
C ALA A 149 1.76 -4.16 -9.69
N ARG A 150 1.71 -3.94 -11.01
CA ARG A 150 2.57 -4.65 -11.97
C ARG A 150 4.05 -4.25 -11.85
N MET A 151 4.33 -2.99 -11.58
CA MET A 151 5.67 -2.50 -11.26
C MET A 151 6.23 -3.13 -9.98
N GLU A 152 5.44 -3.17 -8.89
CA GLU A 152 5.84 -3.82 -7.64
C GLU A 152 6.06 -5.33 -7.83
N ALA A 153 5.15 -6.01 -8.53
CA ALA A 153 5.29 -7.43 -8.86
C ALA A 153 6.57 -7.73 -9.65
N ALA A 154 6.98 -6.85 -10.56
CA ALA A 154 8.23 -6.98 -11.30
C ALA A 154 9.46 -6.84 -10.39
N ALA A 155 9.46 -5.89 -9.47
CA ALA A 155 10.54 -5.74 -8.47
C ALA A 155 10.64 -6.98 -7.57
N ILE A 156 9.49 -7.46 -7.04
CA ILE A 156 9.43 -8.67 -6.21
C ILE A 156 9.96 -9.87 -6.98
N LYS A 157 9.53 -10.06 -8.24
CA LYS A 157 10.02 -11.13 -9.11
C LYS A 157 11.54 -11.06 -9.28
N THR A 158 12.09 -9.90 -9.61
CA THR A 158 13.55 -9.76 -9.78
C THR A 158 14.31 -10.03 -8.49
N PHE A 159 13.83 -9.51 -7.35
CA PHE A 159 14.43 -9.79 -6.04
C PHE A 159 14.44 -11.28 -5.72
N VAL A 160 13.29 -11.96 -5.85
CA VAL A 160 13.15 -13.38 -5.54
C VAL A 160 13.97 -14.25 -6.50
N ASN A 161 13.89 -14.00 -7.80
CA ASN A 161 14.58 -14.80 -8.82
C ASN A 161 16.10 -14.66 -8.73
N SER A 162 16.58 -13.58 -8.12
CA SER A 162 18.00 -13.40 -7.78
C SER A 162 18.46 -14.13 -6.51
N ASP A 163 17.57 -14.85 -5.82
CA ASP A 163 17.78 -15.42 -4.48
C ASP A 163 18.07 -14.34 -3.42
N GLY A 164 17.38 -13.19 -3.51
CA GLY A 164 17.53 -12.08 -2.57
C GLY A 164 18.78 -11.21 -2.77
N LYS A 165 19.47 -11.34 -3.91
CA LYS A 165 20.71 -10.59 -4.21
C LYS A 165 20.47 -9.21 -4.79
N VAL A 166 19.35 -9.02 -5.49
CA VAL A 166 18.99 -7.76 -6.13
C VAL A 166 17.93 -7.06 -5.29
N THR A 167 18.33 -6.01 -4.56
CA THR A 167 17.48 -5.35 -3.54
C THR A 167 17.16 -3.90 -3.87
N GLU A 168 17.86 -3.31 -4.83
CA GLU A 168 17.74 -1.89 -5.18
C GLU A 168 16.93 -1.73 -6.46
N PHE A 169 15.89 -0.90 -6.38
CA PHE A 169 14.96 -0.66 -7.47
C PHE A 169 14.64 0.82 -7.59
N SER A 170 14.53 1.30 -8.83
CA SER A 170 14.07 2.65 -9.13
C SER A 170 12.72 2.56 -9.83
N PHE A 171 11.72 3.24 -9.27
CA PHE A 171 10.36 3.32 -9.79
C PHE A 171 10.16 4.69 -10.44
N ASP A 172 9.89 4.70 -11.73
CA ASP A 172 9.50 5.87 -12.50
C ASP A 172 8.02 5.71 -12.86
N GLY A 173 7.15 6.28 -12.01
CA GLY A 173 5.70 6.16 -12.15
C GLY A 173 5.17 6.86 -13.40
N ASP A 174 5.77 7.99 -13.79
CA ASP A 174 5.37 8.77 -14.96
C ASP A 174 5.66 8.00 -16.25
N ARG A 175 6.85 7.41 -16.34
CA ARG A 175 7.23 6.59 -17.49
C ARG A 175 6.73 5.16 -17.39
N LYS A 176 6.14 4.75 -16.27
CA LYS A 176 5.71 3.37 -15.99
C LYS A 176 6.88 2.39 -16.09
N ILE A 177 8.07 2.77 -15.61
CA ILE A 177 9.30 1.96 -15.72
C ILE A 177 9.80 1.56 -14.33
N VAL A 178 10.24 0.31 -14.20
CA VAL A 178 11.05 -0.14 -13.06
C VAL A 178 12.43 -0.54 -13.54
N ARG A 179 13.45 -0.06 -12.84
CA ARG A 179 14.85 -0.43 -13.09
C ARG A 179 15.49 -1.13 -11.91
N SER A 180 16.43 -2.01 -12.21
CA SER A 180 17.41 -2.50 -11.24
C SER A 180 18.81 -2.16 -11.75
N GLY A 181 19.44 -1.17 -11.12
CA GLY A 181 20.65 -0.54 -11.68
C GLY A 181 20.34 0.08 -13.04
N GLU A 182 21.07 -0.33 -14.08
CA GLU A 182 20.90 0.15 -15.45
C GLU A 182 19.83 -0.64 -16.23
N ASP A 183 19.45 -1.82 -15.76
CA ASP A 183 18.54 -2.72 -16.46
C ASP A 183 17.08 -2.31 -16.24
N ILE A 184 16.30 -2.24 -17.32
CA ILE A 184 14.84 -2.08 -17.26
C ILE A 184 14.22 -3.46 -17.02
N ILE A 185 13.59 -3.65 -15.87
CA ILE A 185 12.94 -4.92 -15.48
C ILE A 185 11.43 -4.88 -15.72
N PHE A 186 10.87 -3.69 -15.92
CA PHE A 186 9.48 -3.48 -16.30
C PHE A 186 9.34 -2.22 -17.14
N ASN A 187 8.58 -2.30 -18.24
CA ASN A 187 8.22 -1.16 -19.07
C ASN A 187 6.72 -1.24 -19.40
N GLY A 188 5.92 -0.39 -18.77
CA GLY A 188 4.49 -0.29 -18.99
C GLY A 188 4.09 0.67 -20.12
N SER A 189 5.04 1.33 -20.79
CA SER A 189 4.73 2.25 -21.91
C SER A 189 4.24 1.51 -23.17
N ASN A 190 4.58 0.22 -23.30
CA ASN A 190 4.22 -0.59 -24.48
C ASN A 190 2.77 -1.10 -24.44
N GLU A 191 2.00 -0.77 -23.40
CA GLU A 191 0.59 -1.16 -23.29
C GLU A 191 -0.40 -0.14 -23.85
N ASP A 192 0.09 1.04 -24.23
CA ASP A 192 -0.72 2.13 -24.78
C ASP A 192 -0.55 2.28 -26.32
N GLU A 193 0.14 1.36 -27.02
CA GLU A 193 0.34 1.42 -28.49
C GLU A 193 -0.87 0.94 -29.32
N THR A 194 -2.06 1.39 -28.96
CA THR A 194 -3.20 1.52 -29.90
C THR A 194 -3.94 2.82 -29.62
N ASP A 195 -3.38 3.97 -29.99
CA ASP A 195 -3.95 4.89 -30.97
C ASP A 195 -3.07 6.14 -31.15
N VAL A 196 -3.09 6.66 -32.37
CA VAL A 196 -2.13 7.60 -32.97
C VAL A 196 -2.55 9.07 -32.75
N MET A 197 -1.68 9.91 -32.17
CA MET A 197 -1.17 11.20 -32.69
C MET A 197 -0.66 12.17 -31.60
N PRO A 198 0.30 13.08 -31.93
CA PRO A 198 1.23 13.69 -31.00
C PRO A 198 0.92 15.18 -30.67
N GLU A 199 1.74 15.68 -29.75
CA GLU A 199 2.01 17.09 -29.37
C GLU A 199 1.02 17.74 -28.39
N ASP A 200 1.50 18.04 -27.17
CA ASP A 200 1.82 19.43 -26.87
C ASP A 200 2.81 19.59 -25.71
N GLU A 201 3.62 20.64 -25.83
CA GLU A 201 4.80 20.97 -25.04
C GLU A 201 4.53 21.43 -23.60
N SER A 202 5.53 21.14 -22.77
CA SER A 202 6.00 21.96 -21.64
C SER A 202 5.09 22.09 -20.41
N LYS A 203 5.49 21.38 -19.34
CA LYS A 203 5.95 22.05 -18.10
C LYS A 203 7.13 21.27 -17.55
N SER A 204 8.33 21.83 -17.66
CA SER A 204 9.47 21.30 -16.92
C SER A 204 9.22 21.51 -15.42
N SER A 205 8.97 20.44 -14.68
CA SER A 205 9.20 20.43 -13.23
C SER A 205 10.57 19.80 -13.00
N LEU A 206 11.53 20.66 -12.67
CA LEU A 206 12.89 20.28 -12.30
C LEU A 206 12.86 19.64 -10.89
N GLY A 207 12.91 18.31 -10.81
CA GLY A 207 13.11 17.60 -9.54
C GLY A 207 14.60 17.49 -9.22
N ILE A 208 15.09 18.32 -8.30
CA ILE A 208 16.45 18.21 -7.74
C ILE A 208 16.45 17.15 -6.64
N ILE A 209 17.22 16.08 -6.83
CA ILE A 209 17.32 14.93 -5.91
C ILE A 209 18.30 15.29 -4.80
N GLY A 210 17.80 15.39 -3.55
CA GLY A 210 18.63 15.51 -2.36
C GLY A 210 18.99 14.15 -1.78
N GLY A 211 20.28 13.87 -1.63
CA GLY A 211 20.76 12.71 -0.89
C GLY A 211 20.55 12.82 0.62
N ALA A 212 20.50 11.64 1.26
CA ALA A 212 20.73 11.30 2.66
C ALA A 212 19.97 12.01 3.81
N ASP A 213 19.42 13.23 3.69
CA ASP A 213 18.64 13.85 4.78
C ASP A 213 17.78 15.06 4.30
N GLY A 214 16.67 14.81 3.58
CA GLY A 214 15.77 15.85 3.04
C GLY A 214 14.47 15.31 2.39
N PRO A 215 13.43 16.15 2.19
CA PRO A 215 12.02 15.78 2.36
C PRO A 215 11.40 14.99 1.20
N THR A 216 10.51 14.06 1.55
CA THR A 216 9.70 13.25 0.64
C THR A 216 8.71 14.12 -0.15
N ALA A 217 8.76 14.07 -1.47
CA ALA A 217 7.77 14.70 -2.35
C ALA A 217 6.51 13.83 -2.43
N VAL A 218 5.34 14.43 -2.21
CA VAL A 218 4.02 13.79 -2.29
C VAL A 218 3.38 14.16 -3.63
N PHE A 219 3.00 13.15 -4.42
CA PHE A 219 2.24 13.35 -5.65
C PHE A 219 0.76 12.99 -5.43
N ILE A 220 -0.12 13.94 -5.73
CA ILE A 220 -1.58 13.78 -5.70
C ILE A 220 -2.02 13.51 -7.13
N SER A 221 -2.55 12.32 -7.43
CA SER A 221 -3.17 12.00 -8.73
C SER A 221 -4.70 12.04 -8.62
N GLY A 222 -5.35 12.71 -9.58
CA GLY A 222 -6.79 12.95 -9.62
C GLY A 222 -7.12 14.39 -10.03
N ASN A 223 -8.28 14.64 -10.67
CA ASN A 223 -8.72 16.00 -10.98
C ASN A 223 -8.90 16.77 -9.65
N PRO A 224 -8.05 17.78 -9.35
CA PRO A 224 -8.03 18.40 -8.02
C PRO A 224 -9.37 19.03 -7.65
N TRP A 225 -10.19 19.38 -8.66
CA TRP A 225 -11.52 19.93 -8.46
C TRP A 225 -12.52 18.89 -7.96
N THR A 226 -12.52 17.65 -8.44
CA THR A 226 -13.51 16.65 -8.02
C THR A 226 -13.24 16.15 -6.60
N VAL A 227 -11.97 16.00 -6.24
CA VAL A 227 -11.54 15.56 -4.90
C VAL A 227 -11.77 16.65 -3.84
N LEU A 228 -11.68 17.94 -4.19
CA LEU A 228 -11.98 19.05 -3.28
C LEU A 228 -13.49 19.36 -3.19
N ILE A 229 -14.21 19.38 -4.31
CA ILE A 229 -15.60 19.87 -4.34
C ILE A 229 -16.54 18.93 -3.58
N ILE A 230 -16.40 17.60 -3.73
CA ILE A 230 -17.31 16.63 -3.11
C ILE A 230 -17.31 16.75 -1.57
N PRO A 231 -16.16 16.69 -0.87
CA PRO A 231 -16.15 16.84 0.59
C PRO A 231 -16.55 18.26 1.03
N ILE A 232 -16.20 19.31 0.28
CA ILE A 232 -16.60 20.69 0.60
C ILE A 232 -18.12 20.86 0.52
N VAL A 233 -18.77 20.29 -0.50
CA VAL A 233 -20.23 20.35 -0.66
C VAL A 233 -20.93 19.58 0.46
N ILE A 234 -20.45 18.38 0.81
CA ILE A 234 -21.02 17.58 1.92
C ILE A 234 -20.88 18.31 3.25
N VAL A 235 -19.72 18.91 3.53
CA VAL A 235 -19.47 19.69 4.75
C VAL A 235 -20.34 20.96 4.77
N ALA A 236 -20.50 21.65 3.64
CA ALA A 236 -21.35 22.84 3.55
C ALA A 236 -22.82 22.51 3.82
N VAL A 237 -23.33 21.39 3.30
CA VAL A 237 -24.71 20.91 3.56
C VAL A 237 -24.90 20.57 5.03
N LEU A 238 -23.93 19.89 5.67
CA LEU A 238 -23.99 19.57 7.10
C LEU A 238 -23.98 20.82 7.98
N ILE A 239 -23.13 21.82 7.67
CA ILE A 239 -23.08 23.09 8.41
C ILE A 239 -24.39 23.86 8.25
N PHE A 240 -24.98 23.90 7.06
CA PHE A 240 -26.27 24.54 6.83
C PHE A 240 -27.40 23.84 7.59
N ALA A 241 -27.43 22.50 7.61
CA ALA A 241 -28.45 21.74 8.34
C ALA A 241 -28.38 21.95 9.86
N VAL A 242 -27.17 21.98 10.43
CA VAL A 242 -26.95 22.25 11.86
C VAL A 242 -27.26 23.71 12.21
N GLY A 243 -26.87 24.65 11.36
CA GLY A 243 -27.20 26.07 11.53
C GLY A 243 -28.70 26.34 11.49
N PHE A 244 -29.43 25.68 10.58
CA PHE A 244 -30.87 25.85 10.43
C PHE A 244 -31.65 25.26 11.61
N THR A 245 -31.25 24.08 12.09
CA THR A 245 -31.87 23.45 13.28
C THR A 245 -31.61 24.24 14.56
N ALA A 246 -30.39 24.75 14.76
CA ALA A 246 -30.06 25.61 15.89
C ALA A 246 -30.85 26.95 15.84
N GLY A 247 -30.94 27.57 14.66
CA GLY A 247 -31.71 28.79 14.44
C GLY A 247 -33.21 28.61 14.72
N TYR A 248 -33.78 27.49 14.26
CA TYR A 248 -35.18 27.14 14.53
C TYR A 248 -35.46 26.94 16.03
N LEU A 249 -34.56 26.28 16.76
CA LEU A 249 -34.66 26.08 18.21
C LEU A 249 -34.59 27.40 18.99
N VAL A 250 -33.73 28.33 18.59
CA VAL A 250 -33.61 29.64 19.24
C VAL A 250 -34.86 30.50 18.99
N ARG A 251 -35.43 30.48 17.77
CA ARG A 251 -36.67 31.18 17.45
C ARG A 251 -37.86 30.65 18.25
N LYS A 252 -38.02 29.33 18.33
CA LYS A 252 -39.07 28.67 19.12
C LYS A 252 -39.01 29.02 20.62
N ARG A 253 -37.80 29.20 21.17
CA ARG A 253 -37.60 29.66 22.56
C ARG A 253 -37.98 31.13 22.77
N ARG A 254 -37.81 32.00 21.77
CA ARG A 254 -38.24 33.41 21.84
C ARG A 254 -39.75 33.57 21.77
N GLU A 255 -40.44 32.76 20.97
CA GLU A 255 -41.90 32.81 20.86
C GLU A 255 -42.59 32.31 22.14
N ARG A 256 -42.06 31.27 22.81
CA ARG A 256 -42.56 30.82 24.13
C ARG A 256 -42.42 31.87 25.24
N LYS A 257 -41.40 32.73 25.18
CA LYS A 257 -41.22 33.83 26.15
C LYS A 257 -42.17 35.01 25.93
N LYS A 258 -42.74 35.18 24.73
CA LYS A 258 -43.73 36.23 24.44
C LYS A 258 -45.16 35.87 24.84
N LEU A 259 -45.45 34.59 25.05
CA LEU A 259 -46.76 34.06 25.47
C LEU A 259 -46.94 33.99 26.99
N GLN A 260 -45.97 34.50 27.77
CA GLN A 260 -46.01 34.54 29.24
C GLN A 260 -46.05 35.98 29.79
N ILE A 261 -46.50 36.94 28.98
CA ILE A 261 -46.84 38.32 29.39
C ILE A 261 -48.32 38.53 29.09
#